data_AF-A0A9X5F3M0-F1
#
_entry.id   AF-A0A9X5F3M0-F1
#
_cell.length_a   1.000
_cell.length_b   1.000
_cell.length_c   1.000
_cell.angle_alpha   90.00
_cell.angle_beta   90.00
_cell.angle_gamma   90.00
#
_symmetry.space_group_name_H-M   'P 1'
#
loop_
_entity.id
_entity.type
_entity.pdbx_description
1 polymer ?
#
loop_
_entity_poly.entity_id
_entity_poly.type
_entity_poly.pdbx_seq_one_letter_code
_entity_poly.pdbx_strand_id
1 'polypeptide(L)'
;MADLSRRRFLQASMLASGAMLLPGVMQGAWAAGSDKPEQETVRIGFIPLTDCAPVVIAALKGFDKKYGITIVPTKEASWAAVRDKLVAGELDAAHILYGLLYGLELGIAGKPQQMANLMTLNQNGQAITLSSDLADKGVRDLDGLKKHIGKQAPGTYTFAHTFPTGTHAMWLYYWLASAGIHPFDDVRTVVVPPPQMVMNMRIGNMVGFCVGEPWNARAINDRIGFTAATSQSIWADHPEKILGTRRDWVEKNPNTARALVSAVLEASRWIDASPENKRETAQILSRRAWLNTKEQYLTGRMLGEYDNGIGKRWQDANPLRFFNDGAVSYPYLSDGMWFLTQFRRWGLLKTAPDYAAIAARINQTSVWQDAATAVGGISAPSSPVRSSTLMDGTVWNGTEPEGYANRFAIHRKGA
;
A
#
# COMPACT_ATOMS: atom_id res chain seq x y z
N MET A 1 -60.66 -59.09 -23.56
CA MET A 1 -59.63 -59.12 -24.61
C MET A 1 -59.08 -57.70 -24.74
N ALA A 2 -57.99 -57.45 -24.04
CA ALA A 2 -56.64 -57.24 -24.62
C ALA A 2 -56.47 -55.77 -25.05
N ASP A 3 -55.98 -54.91 -24.16
CA ASP A 3 -54.55 -54.64 -23.90
C ASP A 3 -53.93 -53.76 -24.99
N LEU A 4 -53.85 -52.45 -24.69
CA LEU A 4 -52.91 -51.52 -25.32
C LEU A 4 -52.39 -50.52 -24.27
N SER A 5 -51.35 -50.98 -23.57
CA SER A 5 -50.07 -50.28 -23.38
C SER A 5 -50.00 -49.12 -22.36
N ARG A 6 -49.50 -49.48 -21.17
CA ARG A 6 -48.91 -48.63 -20.11
C ARG A 6 -47.77 -47.70 -20.58
N ARG A 7 -47.35 -47.73 -21.85
CA ARG A 7 -46.22 -46.96 -22.38
C ARG A 7 -46.56 -45.55 -22.88
N ARG A 8 -47.84 -45.18 -23.02
CA ARG A 8 -48.26 -43.83 -23.43
C ARG A 8 -48.70 -42.90 -22.30
N PHE A 9 -48.91 -43.40 -21.08
CA PHE A 9 -49.25 -42.55 -19.92
C PHE A 9 -48.02 -41.93 -19.23
N LEU A 10 -46.82 -42.43 -19.53
CA LEU A 10 -45.55 -41.87 -19.01
C LEU A 10 -44.95 -40.77 -19.90
N GLN A 11 -45.56 -40.45 -21.05
CA GLN A 11 -45.09 -39.37 -21.93
C GLN A 11 -45.86 -38.03 -21.77
N ALA A 12 -46.83 -37.96 -20.85
CA ALA A 12 -47.63 -36.75 -20.62
C ALA A 12 -47.37 -36.06 -19.26
N SER A 13 -46.32 -36.47 -18.52
CA SER A 13 -46.05 -35.98 -17.16
C SER A 13 -44.72 -35.23 -17.00
N MET A 14 -44.05 -34.83 -18.09
CA MET A 14 -42.75 -34.14 -18.05
C MET A 14 -42.78 -32.75 -18.71
N LEU A 15 -43.81 -31.94 -18.41
CA LEU A 15 -43.83 -30.52 -18.81
C LEU A 15 -44.08 -29.54 -17.65
N ALA A 16 -43.83 -29.94 -16.39
CA ALA A 16 -44.04 -29.06 -15.24
C ALA A 16 -42.91 -29.06 -14.18
N SER A 17 -41.72 -29.58 -14.51
CA SER A 17 -40.58 -29.57 -13.58
C SER A 17 -39.27 -29.52 -14.38
N GLY A 18 -39.01 -28.36 -14.97
CA GLY A 18 -37.87 -28.17 -15.85
C GLY A 18 -37.49 -26.71 -16.06
N ALA A 19 -37.64 -25.86 -15.04
CA ALA A 19 -36.78 -24.68 -14.95
C ALA A 19 -35.40 -25.19 -14.54
N MET A 20 -34.63 -25.67 -15.53
CA MET A 20 -33.21 -25.86 -15.38
C MET A 20 -32.61 -24.53 -14.96
N LEU A 21 -32.19 -24.45 -13.71
CA LEU A 21 -31.24 -23.49 -13.23
C LEU A 21 -30.02 -23.58 -14.15
N LEU A 22 -29.85 -22.58 -15.02
CA LEU A 22 -28.60 -22.34 -15.70
C LEU A 22 -27.52 -22.18 -14.62
N PRO A 23 -26.46 -23.00 -14.59
CA PRO A 23 -25.30 -22.74 -13.75
C PRO A 23 -24.61 -21.51 -14.37
N GLY A 24 -24.82 -20.33 -13.79
CA GLY A 24 -24.22 -19.10 -14.30
C GLY A 24 -24.93 -17.80 -13.91
N VAL A 25 -26.17 -17.86 -13.44
CA VAL A 25 -26.82 -16.69 -12.82
C VAL A 25 -26.58 -16.80 -11.31
N MET A 26 -25.49 -16.19 -10.83
CA MET A 26 -25.37 -15.87 -9.41
C MET A 26 -26.51 -14.91 -9.07
N GLN A 27 -27.67 -15.45 -8.67
CA GLN A 27 -28.59 -14.71 -7.83
C GLN A 27 -27.83 -14.47 -6.52
N GLY A 28 -27.27 -13.27 -6.37
CA GLY A 28 -26.70 -12.82 -5.12
C GLY A 28 -27.77 -13.02 -4.05
N ALA A 29 -27.55 -14.00 -3.17
CA ALA A 29 -28.42 -14.24 -2.03
C ALA A 29 -28.15 -13.12 -1.02
N TRP A 30 -28.63 -11.93 -1.34
CA TRP A 30 -28.76 -10.86 -0.37
C TRP A 30 -29.91 -11.28 0.53
N ALA A 31 -29.59 -11.69 1.76
CA ALA A 31 -30.59 -11.85 2.80
C ALA A 31 -31.48 -10.60 2.77
N ALA A 32 -32.79 -10.79 2.66
CA ALA A 32 -33.74 -9.71 2.47
C ALA A 32 -33.57 -8.63 3.56
N GLY A 33 -33.04 -7.48 3.16
CA GLY A 33 -32.99 -6.24 3.95
C GLY A 33 -31.73 -6.04 4.80
N SER A 34 -30.80 -5.21 4.28
CA SER A 34 -29.86 -4.27 4.97
C SER A 34 -28.42 -4.27 4.42
N ASP A 35 -28.01 -5.27 3.63
CA ASP A 35 -26.60 -5.48 3.24
C ASP A 35 -26.25 -5.08 1.79
N LYS A 36 -27.23 -4.60 1.00
CA LYS A 36 -27.00 -4.21 -0.40
C LYS A 36 -26.07 -2.97 -0.46
N PRO A 37 -25.03 -2.96 -1.32
CA PRO A 37 -24.23 -1.77 -1.58
C PRO A 37 -25.09 -0.58 -2.03
N GLU A 38 -24.89 0.57 -1.41
CA GLU A 38 -25.50 1.85 -1.79
C GLU A 38 -24.98 2.34 -3.15
N GLN A 39 -23.71 2.07 -3.44
CA GLN A 39 -23.04 2.39 -4.67
C GLN A 39 -22.42 1.10 -5.27
N GLU A 40 -22.94 0.66 -6.41
CA GLU A 40 -22.51 -0.61 -7.04
C GLU A 40 -21.25 -0.47 -7.91
N THR A 41 -20.78 0.75 -8.20
CA THR A 41 -19.54 0.98 -8.96
C THR A 41 -18.60 1.87 -8.17
N VAL A 42 -17.40 1.38 -7.87
CA VAL A 42 -16.41 2.07 -7.02
C VAL A 42 -15.16 2.37 -7.84
N ARG A 43 -14.86 3.65 -8.06
CA ARG A 43 -13.65 4.11 -8.76
C ARG A 43 -12.49 4.20 -7.77
N ILE A 44 -11.41 3.49 -8.07
CA ILE A 44 -10.25 3.41 -7.18
C ILE A 44 -9.00 3.91 -7.89
N GLY A 45 -8.43 5.01 -7.40
CA GLY A 45 -7.15 5.52 -7.91
C GLY A 45 -5.99 4.64 -7.48
N PHE A 46 -5.04 4.41 -8.37
CA PHE A 46 -3.77 3.76 -8.03
C PHE A 46 -2.58 4.39 -8.74
N ILE A 47 -1.44 4.41 -8.04
CA ILE A 47 -0.14 4.68 -8.65
C ILE A 47 0.47 3.35 -9.14
N PRO A 48 1.13 3.32 -10.32
CA PRO A 48 1.76 2.11 -10.83
C PRO A 48 2.96 1.68 -9.96
N LEU A 49 2.65 0.87 -8.95
CA LEU A 49 3.55 0.23 -8.01
C LEU A 49 3.03 -1.18 -7.76
N THR A 50 3.91 -2.12 -7.38
CA THR A 50 3.50 -3.51 -7.15
C THR A 50 2.47 -3.62 -6.04
N ASP A 51 2.48 -2.70 -5.08
CA ASP A 51 1.54 -2.65 -3.95
C ASP A 51 0.10 -2.27 -4.32
N CYS A 52 -0.18 -1.87 -5.58
CA CYS A 52 -1.56 -1.77 -6.08
C CYS A 52 -2.22 -3.14 -6.35
N ALA A 53 -1.47 -4.24 -6.24
CA ALA A 53 -1.91 -5.59 -6.61
C ALA A 53 -3.29 -5.97 -6.07
N PRO A 54 -3.62 -5.79 -4.77
CA PRO A 54 -4.90 -6.25 -4.24
C PRO A 54 -6.10 -5.61 -4.95
N VAL A 55 -6.03 -4.31 -5.27
CA VAL A 55 -7.09 -3.58 -5.99
C VAL A 55 -7.24 -4.09 -7.42
N VAL A 56 -6.11 -4.26 -8.13
CA VAL A 56 -6.13 -4.72 -9.54
C VAL A 56 -6.63 -6.15 -9.65
N ILE A 57 -6.18 -7.04 -8.75
CA ILE A 57 -6.58 -8.43 -8.73
C ILE A 57 -8.04 -8.58 -8.30
N ALA A 58 -8.51 -7.79 -7.34
CA ALA A 58 -9.92 -7.76 -6.94
C ALA A 58 -10.84 -7.52 -8.15
N ALA A 59 -10.54 -6.50 -8.96
CA ALA A 59 -11.31 -6.15 -10.15
C ALA A 59 -11.18 -7.20 -11.27
N LEU A 60 -9.95 -7.60 -11.62
CA LEU A 60 -9.73 -8.47 -12.79
C LEU A 60 -10.17 -9.91 -12.57
N LYS A 61 -10.06 -10.42 -11.35
CA LYS A 61 -10.51 -11.78 -11.01
C LYS A 61 -11.96 -11.81 -10.53
N GLY A 62 -12.63 -10.65 -10.45
CA GLY A 62 -14.06 -10.54 -10.15
C GLY A 62 -14.42 -10.83 -8.69
N PHE A 63 -13.49 -10.61 -7.75
CA PHE A 63 -13.74 -10.77 -6.31
C PHE A 63 -14.79 -9.77 -5.81
N ASP A 64 -14.87 -8.60 -6.43
CA ASP A 64 -15.85 -7.55 -6.19
C ASP A 64 -17.30 -7.98 -6.46
N LYS A 65 -17.53 -8.77 -7.53
CA LYS A 65 -18.87 -9.21 -7.96
C LYS A 65 -19.61 -10.01 -6.90
N LYS A 66 -18.89 -10.84 -6.13
CA LYS A 66 -19.43 -11.61 -5.00
C LYS A 66 -20.07 -10.71 -3.94
N TYR A 67 -19.57 -9.49 -3.82
CA TYR A 67 -20.01 -8.48 -2.86
C TYR A 67 -20.88 -7.39 -3.50
N GLY A 68 -21.40 -7.60 -4.71
CA GLY A 68 -22.39 -6.72 -5.32
C GLY A 68 -21.85 -5.38 -5.80
N ILE A 69 -20.53 -5.24 -5.91
CA ILE A 69 -19.88 -4.04 -6.43
C ILE A 69 -19.02 -4.38 -7.65
N THR A 70 -18.73 -3.35 -8.45
CA THR A 70 -17.76 -3.36 -9.53
C THR A 70 -16.65 -2.37 -9.19
N ILE A 71 -15.44 -2.86 -9.02
CA ILE A 71 -14.24 -2.05 -8.83
C ILE A 71 -13.75 -1.59 -10.20
N VAL A 72 -13.54 -0.28 -10.33
CA VAL A 72 -12.98 0.35 -11.53
C VAL A 72 -11.63 0.98 -11.15
N PRO A 73 -10.50 0.27 -11.34
CA PRO A 73 -9.19 0.84 -11.08
C PRO A 73 -8.86 1.93 -12.10
N THR A 74 -8.32 3.04 -11.61
CA THR A 74 -7.92 4.21 -12.42
C THR A 74 -6.45 4.52 -12.17
N LYS A 75 -5.67 4.50 -13.25
CA LYS A 75 -4.23 4.76 -13.17
C LYS A 75 -3.99 6.25 -13.03
N GLU A 76 -3.29 6.65 -11.98
CA GLU A 76 -2.99 8.04 -11.69
C GLU A 76 -1.52 8.41 -11.94
N ALA A 77 -1.29 9.66 -12.31
CA ALA A 77 0.03 10.14 -12.73
C ALA A 77 0.98 10.41 -11.55
N SER A 78 0.44 10.83 -10.41
CA SER A 78 1.22 11.18 -9.21
C SER A 78 0.36 11.10 -7.95
N TRP A 79 1.00 11.07 -6.79
CA TRP A 79 0.28 11.11 -5.51
C TRP A 79 -0.51 12.40 -5.30
N ALA A 80 -0.06 13.53 -5.89
CA ALA A 80 -0.83 14.76 -5.89
C ALA A 80 -2.12 14.62 -6.72
N ALA A 81 -2.08 13.96 -7.88
CA ALA A 81 -3.27 13.69 -8.66
C ALA A 81 -4.26 12.77 -7.93
N VAL A 82 -3.77 11.73 -7.25
CA VAL A 82 -4.60 10.87 -6.38
C VAL A 82 -5.27 11.71 -5.29
N ARG A 83 -4.50 12.55 -4.59
CA ARG A 83 -4.99 13.45 -3.55
C ARG A 83 -6.12 14.34 -4.08
N ASP A 84 -5.85 15.04 -5.17
CA ASP A 84 -6.77 16.05 -5.71
C ASP A 84 -8.09 15.42 -6.18
N LYS A 85 -8.01 14.30 -6.90
CA LYS A 85 -9.20 13.57 -7.37
C LYS A 85 -9.99 12.90 -6.25
N LEU A 86 -9.31 12.39 -5.22
CA LEU A 86 -9.98 11.79 -4.06
C LEU A 86 -10.74 12.86 -3.27
N VAL A 87 -10.13 14.02 -3.03
CA VAL A 87 -10.76 15.16 -2.35
C VAL A 87 -11.92 15.73 -3.18
N ALA A 88 -11.78 15.79 -4.50
CA ALA A 88 -12.83 16.25 -5.41
C ALA A 88 -14.00 15.25 -5.57
N GLY A 89 -13.87 14.01 -5.07
CA GLY A 89 -14.86 12.95 -5.29
C GLY A 89 -14.87 12.38 -6.71
N GLU A 90 -13.84 12.66 -7.51
CA GLU A 90 -13.59 11.96 -8.78
C GLU A 90 -13.13 10.53 -8.56
N LEU A 91 -12.56 10.23 -7.39
CA LEU A 91 -12.29 8.88 -6.91
C LEU A 91 -13.12 8.62 -5.66
N ASP A 92 -13.65 7.40 -5.57
CA ASP A 92 -14.41 6.94 -4.40
C ASP A 92 -13.44 6.41 -3.33
N ALA A 93 -12.37 5.75 -3.74
CA ALA A 93 -11.28 5.31 -2.88
C ALA A 93 -9.93 5.39 -3.62
N ALA A 94 -8.84 5.12 -2.92
CA ALA A 94 -7.51 5.04 -3.52
C ALA A 94 -6.61 4.06 -2.80
N HIS A 95 -5.81 3.34 -3.59
CA HIS A 95 -4.49 2.91 -3.18
C HIS A 95 -3.68 4.18 -2.87
N ILE A 96 -3.34 4.43 -1.60
CA ILE A 96 -2.75 5.70 -1.16
C ILE A 96 -1.67 5.51 -0.07
N LEU A 97 -0.76 6.49 0.04
CA LEU A 97 0.27 6.52 1.09
C LEU A 97 -0.38 6.77 2.46
N TYR A 98 -0.01 5.97 3.47
CA TYR A 98 -0.50 6.12 4.84
C TYR A 98 -0.41 7.56 5.35
N GLY A 99 0.79 8.15 5.25
CA GLY A 99 1.03 9.52 5.70
C GLY A 99 0.41 10.62 4.82
N LEU A 100 0.08 10.34 3.55
CA LEU A 100 -0.71 11.28 2.74
C LEU A 100 -2.14 11.39 3.29
N LEU A 101 -2.77 10.26 3.61
CA LEU A 101 -4.13 10.24 4.16
C LEU A 101 -4.21 11.02 5.49
N TYR A 102 -3.27 10.76 6.41
CA TYR A 102 -3.18 11.48 7.67
C TYR A 102 -2.81 12.96 7.48
N GLY A 103 -1.98 13.26 6.47
CA GLY A 103 -1.64 14.63 6.14
C GLY A 103 -2.83 15.45 5.63
N LEU A 104 -3.78 14.82 4.90
CA LEU A 104 -5.04 15.44 4.47
C LEU A 104 -5.95 15.73 5.66
N GLU A 105 -6.09 14.76 6.58
CA GLU A 105 -6.87 14.94 7.81
C GLU A 105 -6.41 16.17 8.60
N LEU A 106 -5.09 16.37 8.69
CA LEU A 106 -4.48 17.44 9.49
C LEU A 106 -4.24 18.75 8.72
N GLY A 107 -4.56 18.79 7.42
CA GLY A 107 -4.32 19.98 6.59
C GLY A 107 -2.86 20.27 6.26
N ILE A 108 -1.94 19.32 6.46
CA ILE A 108 -0.51 19.45 6.14
C ILE A 108 -0.15 18.89 4.77
N ALA A 109 -1.11 18.25 4.08
CA ALA A 109 -0.96 17.76 2.70
C ALA A 109 -1.88 18.49 1.69
N GLY A 110 -2.62 19.50 2.14
CA GLY A 110 -3.64 20.23 1.37
C GLY A 110 -4.67 20.87 2.30
N LYS A 111 -5.83 21.27 1.77
CA LYS A 111 -6.96 21.70 2.61
C LYS A 111 -7.38 20.54 3.53
N PRO A 112 -7.63 20.79 4.84
CA PRO A 112 -8.13 19.76 5.74
C PRO A 112 -9.36 19.06 5.18
N GLN A 113 -9.34 17.73 5.16
CA GLN A 113 -10.44 16.88 4.71
C GLN A 113 -10.54 15.68 5.63
N GLN A 114 -11.74 15.34 6.11
CA GLN A 114 -11.93 14.15 6.93
C GLN A 114 -11.73 12.89 6.08
N MET A 115 -10.79 12.05 6.48
CA MET A 115 -10.36 10.86 5.75
C MET A 115 -10.64 9.56 6.51
N ALA A 116 -10.64 8.47 5.77
CA ALA A 116 -10.87 7.12 6.26
C ALA A 116 -9.81 6.15 5.73
N ASN A 117 -9.18 5.40 6.62
CA ASN A 117 -8.38 4.23 6.27
C ASN A 117 -9.24 2.98 6.46
N LEU A 118 -9.55 2.27 5.37
CA LEU A 118 -10.40 1.08 5.39
C LEU A 118 -9.62 -0.20 5.67
N MET A 119 -8.39 -0.30 5.15
CA MET A 119 -7.49 -1.43 5.35
C MET A 119 -6.08 -1.06 4.91
N THR A 120 -5.09 -1.70 5.51
CA THR A 120 -3.73 -1.73 4.96
C THR A 120 -3.70 -2.67 3.75
N LEU A 121 -3.07 -2.26 2.65
CA LEU A 121 -3.00 -3.05 1.41
C LEU A 121 -1.78 -3.98 1.40
N ASN A 122 -0.67 -3.53 1.96
CA ASN A 122 0.56 -4.29 1.99
C ASN A 122 1.47 -3.91 3.17
N GLN A 123 2.36 -4.83 3.50
CA GLN A 123 3.58 -4.56 4.27
C GLN A 123 4.80 -4.62 3.35
N ASN A 124 5.86 -3.88 3.69
CA ASN A 124 7.16 -3.96 3.03
C ASN A 124 7.14 -3.56 1.54
N GLY A 125 8.19 -3.95 0.79
CA GLY A 125 8.24 -3.82 -0.67
C GLY A 125 8.64 -2.43 -1.19
N GLN A 126 9.34 -1.65 -0.37
CA GLN A 126 9.97 -0.40 -0.79
C GLN A 126 11.48 -0.47 -0.59
N ALA A 127 12.20 0.48 -1.16
CA ALA A 127 13.64 0.55 -1.00
C ALA A 127 14.18 1.96 -1.20
N ILE A 128 15.42 2.13 -0.73
CA ILE A 128 16.27 3.28 -0.99
C ILE A 128 17.33 2.82 -2.00
N THR A 129 17.30 3.42 -3.18
CA THR A 129 18.25 3.15 -4.26
C THR A 129 19.21 4.33 -4.40
N LEU A 130 20.50 4.04 -4.52
CA LEU A 130 21.56 5.01 -4.81
C LEU A 130 22.06 4.80 -6.25
N SER A 131 22.50 5.88 -6.88
CA SER A 131 23.03 5.85 -8.26
C SER A 131 24.29 4.99 -8.40
N SER A 132 24.50 4.44 -9.60
CA SER A 132 25.73 3.73 -9.98
C SER A 132 26.98 4.61 -9.79
N ASP A 133 26.88 5.91 -10.07
CA ASP A 133 27.98 6.87 -9.91
C ASP A 133 28.48 6.95 -8.46
N LEU A 134 27.57 6.86 -7.48
CA LEU A 134 27.96 6.77 -6.08
C LEU A 134 28.67 5.43 -5.79
N ALA A 135 28.20 4.36 -6.41
CA ALA A 135 28.81 3.03 -6.31
C ALA A 135 30.25 3.03 -6.85
N ASP A 136 30.50 3.70 -7.98
CA ASP A 136 31.82 3.85 -8.58
C ASP A 136 32.76 4.71 -7.72
N LYS A 137 32.19 5.66 -6.97
CA LYS A 137 32.90 6.44 -5.94
C LYS A 137 33.09 5.68 -4.62
N GLY A 138 32.77 4.38 -4.58
CA GLY A 138 32.98 3.51 -3.43
C GLY A 138 31.87 3.51 -2.38
N VAL A 139 30.74 4.18 -2.62
CA VAL A 139 29.58 4.13 -1.72
C VAL A 139 28.86 2.78 -1.90
N ARG A 140 28.74 2.00 -0.83
CA ARG A 140 28.06 0.69 -0.84
C ARG A 140 26.90 0.61 0.14
N ASP A 141 26.90 1.48 1.15
CA ASP A 141 25.96 1.47 2.25
C ASP A 141 25.80 2.90 2.83
N LEU A 142 25.03 3.00 3.90
CA LEU A 142 24.73 4.26 4.57
C LEU A 142 25.99 4.93 5.20
N ASP A 143 26.93 4.14 5.72
CA ASP A 143 28.18 4.67 6.29
C ASP A 143 29.09 5.26 5.21
N GLY A 144 29.22 4.55 4.08
CA GLY A 144 29.89 5.05 2.89
C GLY A 144 29.23 6.33 2.38
N LEU A 145 27.90 6.38 2.37
CA LEU A 145 27.15 7.55 1.95
C LEU A 145 27.40 8.75 2.87
N LYS A 146 27.38 8.57 4.18
CA LYS A 146 27.67 9.61 5.17
C LYS A 146 29.05 10.22 4.94
N LYS A 147 30.08 9.38 4.78
CA LYS A 147 31.46 9.83 4.48
C LYS A 147 31.53 10.60 3.18
N HIS A 148 30.72 10.23 2.18
CA HIS A 148 30.71 10.89 0.88
C HIS A 148 30.02 12.26 0.92
N ILE A 149 28.88 12.35 1.60
CA ILE A 149 28.14 13.60 1.81
C ILE A 149 28.99 14.59 2.62
N GLY A 150 29.61 14.15 3.71
CA GLY A 150 30.41 15.01 4.59
C GLY A 150 31.68 15.60 3.97
N LYS A 151 32.05 15.20 2.75
CA LYS A 151 33.17 15.76 1.98
C LYS A 151 32.76 16.90 1.05
N GLN A 152 31.47 17.20 0.94
CA GLN A 152 30.92 18.20 0.02
C GLN A 152 30.17 19.28 0.79
N ALA A 153 29.91 20.40 0.13
CA ALA A 153 29.05 21.43 0.70
C ALA A 153 27.63 20.89 0.95
N PRO A 154 26.96 21.26 2.06
CA PRO A 154 25.58 20.86 2.32
C PRO A 154 24.66 21.18 1.14
N GLY A 155 23.73 20.28 0.83
CA GLY A 155 22.80 20.44 -0.29
C GLY A 155 23.35 20.05 -1.67
N THR A 156 24.63 19.65 -1.78
CA THR A 156 25.24 19.19 -3.05
C THR A 156 24.49 18.00 -3.64
N TYR A 157 24.08 17.04 -2.79
CA TYR A 157 23.42 15.82 -3.24
C TYR A 157 21.90 15.93 -3.15
N THR A 158 21.22 15.58 -4.24
CA THR A 158 19.76 15.54 -4.31
C THR A 158 19.24 14.11 -4.16
N PHE A 159 18.25 13.93 -3.29
CA PHE A 159 17.50 12.68 -3.12
C PHE A 159 16.02 12.90 -3.46
N ALA A 160 15.37 11.90 -4.03
CA ALA A 160 13.93 11.95 -4.31
C ALA A 160 13.11 11.07 -3.37
N HIS A 161 11.92 11.56 -3.02
CA HIS A 161 10.83 10.80 -2.44
C HIS A 161 9.53 11.10 -3.21
N THR A 162 8.42 10.45 -2.85
CA THR A 162 7.21 10.50 -3.69
C THR A 162 6.17 11.52 -3.24
N PHE A 163 6.17 11.90 -1.96
CA PHE A 163 5.28 12.93 -1.40
C PHE A 163 5.81 13.38 -0.02
N PRO A 164 5.76 14.67 0.37
CA PRO A 164 6.39 15.17 1.60
C PRO A 164 5.91 14.51 2.91
N THR A 165 4.59 14.28 3.05
CA THR A 165 4.02 13.56 4.20
C THR A 165 3.97 12.04 3.98
N GLY A 166 4.43 11.56 2.83
CA GLY A 166 4.26 10.17 2.40
C GLY A 166 5.24 9.20 3.05
N THR A 167 4.96 7.90 2.92
CA THR A 167 5.76 6.82 3.49
C THR A 167 7.23 6.88 3.05
N HIS A 168 7.48 7.05 1.75
CA HIS A 168 8.84 7.13 1.20
C HIS A 168 9.68 8.29 1.74
N ALA A 169 9.06 9.44 2.04
CA ALA A 169 9.76 10.53 2.70
C ALA A 169 10.17 10.12 4.11
N MET A 170 9.25 9.50 4.87
CA MET A 170 9.54 9.03 6.23
C MET A 170 10.61 7.95 6.26
N TRP A 171 10.61 6.99 5.32
CA TRP A 171 11.67 5.97 5.22
C TRP A 171 13.02 6.57 4.89
N LEU A 172 13.08 7.46 3.89
CA LEU A 172 14.30 8.14 3.50
C LEU A 172 14.86 8.97 4.66
N TYR A 173 14.01 9.73 5.35
CA TYR A 173 14.43 10.59 6.45
C TYR A 173 14.89 9.79 7.65
N TYR A 174 14.20 8.69 7.98
CA TYR A 174 14.60 7.81 9.07
C TYR A 174 15.98 7.19 8.81
N TRP A 175 16.19 6.66 7.60
CA TRP A 175 17.44 6.03 7.19
C TRP A 175 18.62 7.02 7.11
N LEU A 176 18.42 8.21 6.54
CA LEU A 176 19.47 9.24 6.54
C LEU A 176 19.82 9.68 7.96
N ALA A 177 18.79 9.98 8.77
CA ALA A 177 18.97 10.46 10.14
C ALA A 177 19.62 9.40 11.05
N SER A 178 19.40 8.10 10.81
CA SER A 178 20.03 7.04 11.62
C SER A 178 21.56 7.01 11.48
N ALA A 179 22.12 7.55 10.40
CA ALA A 179 23.56 7.74 10.26
C ALA A 179 24.02 9.18 10.55
N GLY A 180 23.14 10.06 10.99
CA GLY A 180 23.51 11.43 11.29
C GLY A 180 23.49 12.39 10.09
N ILE A 181 22.80 12.03 8.99
CA ILE A 181 22.60 12.92 7.84
C ILE A 181 21.25 13.62 8.00
N HIS A 182 21.26 14.95 8.14
CA HIS A 182 20.04 15.75 8.27
C HIS A 182 19.36 15.89 6.89
N PRO A 183 18.12 15.38 6.70
CA PRO A 183 17.47 15.31 5.39
C PRO A 183 17.08 16.68 4.80
N PHE A 184 17.20 17.77 5.59
CA PHE A 184 16.90 19.14 5.15
C PHE A 184 18.11 20.07 5.16
N ASP A 185 19.21 19.69 5.83
CA ASP A 185 20.35 20.60 6.04
C ASP A 185 21.56 20.08 5.25
N ASP A 186 21.81 18.77 5.27
CA ASP A 186 22.98 18.17 4.62
C ASP A 186 22.73 17.82 3.13
N VAL A 187 21.48 17.58 2.76
CA VAL A 187 21.08 17.15 1.42
C VAL A 187 19.86 17.91 0.92
N ARG A 188 19.65 17.92 -0.41
CA ARG A 188 18.39 18.39 -1.01
C ARG A 188 17.42 17.23 -1.18
N THR A 189 16.16 17.42 -0.82
CA THR A 189 15.09 16.45 -1.10
C THR A 189 14.09 17.02 -2.10
N VAL A 190 13.62 16.18 -3.03
CA VAL A 190 12.66 16.57 -4.07
C VAL A 190 11.55 15.55 -4.22
N VAL A 191 10.40 16.00 -4.73
CA VAL A 191 9.25 15.13 -5.02
C VAL A 191 9.32 14.68 -6.47
N VAL A 192 9.31 13.36 -6.70
CA VAL A 192 9.27 12.76 -8.04
C VAL A 192 8.19 11.68 -8.09
N PRO A 193 7.31 11.65 -9.11
CA PRO A 193 6.35 10.56 -9.29
C PRO A 193 7.05 9.20 -9.47
N PRO A 194 6.54 8.10 -8.88
CA PRO A 194 7.23 6.81 -8.93
C PRO A 194 7.66 6.32 -10.32
N PRO A 195 6.82 6.40 -11.39
CA PRO A 195 7.23 5.96 -12.73
C PRO A 195 8.38 6.77 -13.35
N GLN A 196 8.67 7.95 -12.79
CA GLN A 196 9.70 8.87 -13.29
C GLN A 196 11.03 8.75 -12.53
N MET A 197 11.08 8.00 -11.41
CA MET A 197 12.27 7.90 -10.54
C MET A 197 13.52 7.44 -11.30
N VAL A 198 13.40 6.32 -12.01
CA VAL A 198 14.54 5.67 -12.69
C VAL A 198 15.12 6.56 -13.78
N MET A 199 14.28 7.21 -14.59
CA MET A 199 14.74 8.10 -15.66
C MET A 199 15.38 9.37 -15.09
N ASN A 200 14.80 9.95 -14.05
CA ASN A 200 15.35 11.14 -13.41
C ASN A 200 16.73 10.88 -12.77
N MET A 201 16.94 9.70 -12.18
CA MET A 201 18.26 9.29 -11.72
C MET A 201 19.24 9.11 -12.88
N ARG A 202 18.82 8.46 -13.98
CA ARG A 202 19.66 8.24 -15.17
C ARG A 202 20.22 9.53 -15.76
N ILE A 203 19.42 10.61 -15.78
CA ILE A 203 19.86 11.91 -16.32
C ILE A 203 20.56 12.80 -15.28
N GLY A 204 20.84 12.28 -14.08
CA GLY A 204 21.62 12.98 -13.05
C GLY A 204 20.85 13.99 -12.18
N ASN A 205 19.51 14.03 -12.25
CA ASN A 205 18.72 14.99 -11.45
C ASN A 205 18.71 14.65 -9.94
N MET A 206 19.02 13.40 -9.56
CA MET A 206 19.19 12.93 -8.18
C MET A 206 20.19 11.78 -8.11
N VAL A 207 20.84 11.64 -6.95
CA VAL A 207 21.82 10.58 -6.68
C VAL A 207 21.23 9.43 -5.86
N GLY A 208 20.01 9.58 -5.34
CA GLY A 208 19.29 8.54 -4.63
C GLY A 208 17.79 8.79 -4.61
N PHE A 209 17.00 7.74 -4.40
CA PHE A 209 15.56 7.88 -4.19
C PHE A 209 15.01 6.82 -3.24
N CYS A 210 13.87 7.12 -2.61
CA CYS A 210 13.03 6.13 -1.95
C CYS A 210 11.69 5.99 -2.69
N VAL A 211 11.34 4.76 -3.05
CA VAL A 211 10.13 4.43 -3.82
C VAL A 211 9.77 2.95 -3.60
N GLY A 212 8.52 2.57 -3.90
CA GLY A 212 8.08 1.18 -3.96
C GLY A 212 8.54 0.41 -5.21
N GLU A 213 8.41 -0.90 -5.16
CA GLU A 213 8.60 -1.75 -6.33
C GLU A 213 7.61 -1.43 -7.46
N PRO A 214 7.98 -1.63 -8.74
CA PRO A 214 9.19 -2.31 -9.22
C PRO A 214 10.35 -1.37 -9.56
N TRP A 215 10.28 -0.09 -9.16
CA TRP A 215 11.21 0.92 -9.66
C TRP A 215 12.64 0.72 -9.14
N ASN A 216 12.80 0.15 -7.94
CA ASN A 216 14.12 -0.22 -7.40
C ASN A 216 14.71 -1.41 -8.16
N ALA A 217 13.92 -2.48 -8.37
CA ALA A 217 14.34 -3.61 -9.20
C ALA A 217 14.72 -3.15 -10.62
N ARG A 218 13.94 -2.25 -11.21
CA ARG A 218 14.23 -1.68 -12.52
C ARG A 218 15.55 -0.91 -12.54
N ALA A 219 15.83 -0.07 -11.54
CA ALA A 219 17.08 0.69 -11.47
C ALA A 219 18.32 -0.22 -11.46
N ILE A 220 18.23 -1.36 -10.76
CA ILE A 220 19.28 -2.39 -10.76
C ILE A 220 19.43 -3.03 -12.15
N ASN A 221 18.32 -3.51 -12.72
CA ASN A 221 18.33 -4.20 -14.01
C ASN A 221 18.81 -3.31 -15.16
N ASP A 222 18.43 -2.03 -15.12
CA ASP A 222 18.83 -1.03 -16.11
C ASP A 222 20.24 -0.45 -15.82
N ARG A 223 20.93 -0.94 -14.78
CA ARG A 223 22.27 -0.53 -14.32
C ARG A 223 22.41 0.97 -14.03
N ILE A 224 21.35 1.56 -13.50
CA ILE A 224 21.29 3.00 -13.15
C ILE A 224 21.61 3.22 -11.67
N GLY A 225 21.32 2.22 -10.84
CA GLY A 225 21.54 2.30 -9.40
C GLY A 225 21.52 0.95 -8.72
N PHE A 226 21.78 0.97 -7.42
CA PHE A 226 21.79 -0.20 -6.55
C PHE A 226 20.94 0.07 -5.30
N THR A 227 20.31 -0.96 -4.76
CA THR A 227 19.50 -0.84 -3.53
C THR A 227 20.43 -0.79 -2.32
N ALA A 228 20.47 0.35 -1.61
CA ALA A 228 21.27 0.50 -0.40
C ALA A 228 20.57 -0.04 0.85
N ALA A 229 19.24 0.09 0.90
CA ALA A 229 18.41 -0.46 1.97
C ALA A 229 17.03 -0.83 1.44
N THR A 230 16.46 -1.93 1.92
CA THR A 230 15.03 -2.20 1.75
C THR A 230 14.26 -1.60 2.91
N SER A 231 12.99 -1.24 2.73
CA SER A 231 12.22 -0.64 3.82
C SER A 231 11.98 -1.61 4.97
N GLN A 232 11.90 -2.92 4.69
CA GLN A 232 11.86 -3.94 5.74
C GLN A 232 13.16 -4.09 6.54
N SER A 233 14.30 -3.59 6.04
CA SER A 233 15.51 -3.48 6.86
C SER A 233 15.50 -2.26 7.77
N ILE A 234 14.61 -1.27 7.51
CA ILE A 234 14.37 -0.10 8.37
C ILE A 234 13.36 -0.46 9.46
N TRP A 235 12.27 -1.12 9.07
CA TRP A 235 11.22 -1.60 9.96
C TRP A 235 10.62 -2.87 9.36
N ALA A 236 10.89 -4.03 9.97
CA ALA A 236 10.33 -5.30 9.54
C ALA A 236 8.80 -5.30 9.63
N ASP A 237 8.12 -5.75 8.56
CA ASP A 237 6.66 -5.81 8.47
C ASP A 237 5.98 -4.45 8.74
N HIS A 238 6.62 -3.37 8.30
CA HIS A 238 6.10 -2.01 8.45
C HIS A 238 4.80 -1.81 7.67
N PRO A 239 3.89 -0.95 8.16
CA PRO A 239 2.72 -0.55 7.38
C PRO A 239 3.16 0.23 6.14
N GLU A 240 2.45 0.08 5.04
CA GLU A 240 2.83 0.78 3.81
C GLU A 240 1.63 1.45 3.15
N LYS A 241 1.05 0.85 2.11
CA LYS A 241 -0.09 1.46 1.43
C LYS A 241 -1.38 1.08 2.11
N ILE A 242 -2.37 1.94 1.97
CA ILE A 242 -3.71 1.74 2.51
C ILE A 242 -4.76 1.94 1.43
N LEU A 243 -5.94 1.36 1.67
CA LEU A 243 -7.16 1.69 0.95
C LEU A 243 -7.81 2.87 1.66
N GLY A 244 -7.53 4.06 1.14
CA GLY A 244 -8.00 5.32 1.72
C GLY A 244 -9.21 5.88 0.98
N THR A 245 -10.11 6.54 1.72
CA THR A 245 -11.26 7.26 1.17
C THR A 245 -11.58 8.49 2.02
N ARG A 246 -12.58 9.29 1.63
CA ARG A 246 -13.14 10.37 2.44
C ARG A 246 -14.09 9.77 3.50
N ARG A 247 -14.08 10.34 4.70
CA ARG A 247 -14.97 9.92 5.81
C ARG A 247 -16.45 9.98 5.41
N ASP A 248 -16.86 11.06 4.75
CA ASP A 248 -18.24 11.28 4.32
C ASP A 248 -18.71 10.25 3.29
N TRP A 249 -17.81 9.68 2.50
CA TRP A 249 -18.15 8.60 1.57
C TRP A 249 -18.48 7.30 2.30
N VAL A 250 -17.73 6.97 3.37
CA VAL A 250 -18.01 5.78 4.21
C VAL A 250 -19.34 5.93 4.94
N GLU A 251 -19.62 7.12 5.48
CA GLU A 251 -20.88 7.41 6.19
C GLU A 251 -22.11 7.29 5.28
N LYS A 252 -21.98 7.67 4.01
CA LYS A 252 -23.05 7.57 3.01
C LYS A 252 -23.16 6.17 2.39
N ASN A 253 -22.06 5.42 2.36
CA ASN A 253 -21.98 4.12 1.68
C ASN A 253 -21.38 3.02 2.57
N PRO A 254 -21.91 2.78 3.79
CA PRO A 254 -21.32 1.81 4.72
C PRO A 254 -21.29 0.38 4.18
N ASN A 255 -22.35 -0.09 3.49
CA ASN A 255 -22.37 -1.42 2.90
C ASN A 255 -21.39 -1.55 1.74
N THR A 256 -21.29 -0.49 0.92
CA THR A 256 -20.33 -0.42 -0.18
C THR A 256 -18.89 -0.45 0.35
N ALA A 257 -18.60 0.26 1.44
CA ALA A 257 -17.30 0.25 2.08
C ALA A 257 -16.93 -1.15 2.59
N ARG A 258 -17.86 -1.84 3.27
CA ARG A 258 -17.68 -3.23 3.71
C ARG A 258 -17.44 -4.17 2.51
N ALA A 259 -18.27 -4.09 1.48
CA ALA A 259 -18.15 -4.89 0.25
C ALA A 259 -16.80 -4.68 -0.44
N LEU A 260 -16.34 -3.42 -0.51
CA LEU A 260 -15.05 -3.06 -1.05
C LEU A 260 -13.90 -3.71 -0.27
N VAL A 261 -13.90 -3.57 1.06
CA VAL A 261 -12.86 -4.18 1.90
C VAL A 261 -12.88 -5.70 1.78
N SER A 262 -14.05 -6.33 1.76
CA SER A 262 -14.17 -7.79 1.58
C SER A 262 -13.56 -8.26 0.25
N ALA A 263 -13.86 -7.57 -0.84
CA ALA A 263 -13.33 -7.91 -2.17
C ALA A 263 -11.80 -7.79 -2.24
N VAL A 264 -11.25 -6.69 -1.70
CA VAL A 264 -9.81 -6.44 -1.70
C VAL A 264 -9.09 -7.38 -0.74
N LEU A 265 -9.69 -7.71 0.41
CA LEU A 265 -9.15 -8.67 1.37
C LEU A 265 -9.08 -10.09 0.81
N GLU A 266 -10.12 -10.52 0.08
CA GLU A 266 -10.12 -11.83 -0.59
C GLU A 266 -9.09 -11.90 -1.73
N ALA A 267 -8.91 -10.79 -2.48
CA ALA A 267 -7.86 -10.68 -3.48
C ALA A 267 -6.45 -10.74 -2.84
N SER A 268 -6.23 -10.03 -1.73
CA SER A 268 -4.99 -10.11 -0.96
C SER A 268 -4.69 -11.55 -0.52
N ARG A 269 -5.69 -12.25 0.04
CA ARG A 269 -5.58 -13.66 0.43
C ARG A 269 -5.18 -14.54 -0.74
N TRP A 270 -5.81 -14.34 -1.90
CA TRP A 270 -5.49 -15.10 -3.10
C TRP A 270 -4.06 -14.85 -3.58
N ILE A 271 -3.59 -13.59 -3.62
CA ILE A 271 -2.22 -13.26 -4.06
C ILE A 271 -1.18 -14.01 -3.24
N ASP A 272 -1.34 -14.01 -1.91
CA ASP A 272 -0.38 -14.63 -0.99
C ASP A 272 -0.56 -16.15 -0.81
N ALA A 273 -1.64 -16.75 -1.34
CA ALA A 273 -1.95 -18.16 -1.14
C ALA A 273 -0.92 -19.13 -1.77
N SER A 274 -0.19 -18.70 -2.81
CA SER A 274 0.86 -19.53 -3.43
C SER A 274 1.89 -18.70 -4.21
N PRO A 275 3.12 -19.22 -4.40
CA PRO A 275 4.08 -18.63 -5.33
C PRO A 275 3.54 -18.48 -6.76
N GLU A 276 2.68 -19.38 -7.21
CA GLU A 276 2.07 -19.37 -8.54
C GLU A 276 1.13 -18.17 -8.70
N ASN A 277 0.31 -17.86 -7.68
CA ASN A 277 -0.56 -16.69 -7.68
C ASN A 277 0.26 -15.39 -7.66
N LYS A 278 1.40 -15.37 -6.96
CA LYS A 278 2.34 -14.24 -7.00
C LYS A 278 2.95 -14.04 -8.39
N ARG A 279 3.34 -15.13 -9.07
CA ARG A 279 3.84 -15.06 -10.46
C ARG A 279 2.74 -14.58 -11.43
N GLU A 280 1.52 -15.11 -11.32
CA GLU A 280 0.39 -14.65 -12.13
C GLU A 280 0.12 -13.15 -11.90
N THR A 281 0.17 -12.72 -10.64
CA THR A 281 0.01 -11.31 -10.28
C THR A 281 1.10 -10.43 -10.91
N ALA A 282 2.37 -10.84 -10.84
CA ALA A 282 3.48 -10.15 -11.49
C ALA A 282 3.27 -10.03 -13.01
N GLN A 283 2.86 -11.12 -13.65
CA GLN A 283 2.55 -11.15 -15.08
C GLN A 283 1.42 -10.18 -15.44
N ILE A 284 0.32 -10.18 -14.68
CA ILE A 284 -0.81 -9.26 -14.88
C ILE A 284 -0.34 -7.81 -14.74
N LEU A 285 0.34 -7.46 -13.64
CA LEU A 285 0.74 -6.09 -13.33
C LEU A 285 1.79 -5.54 -14.30
N SER A 286 2.60 -6.39 -14.93
CA SER A 286 3.60 -5.96 -15.92
C SER A 286 2.99 -5.29 -17.15
N ARG A 287 1.73 -5.63 -17.50
CA ARG A 287 1.06 -5.18 -18.73
C ARG A 287 0.94 -3.66 -18.80
N ARG A 288 0.82 -3.13 -20.04
CA ARG A 288 0.71 -1.69 -20.35
C ARG A 288 -0.41 -0.99 -19.58
N ALA A 289 -1.54 -1.66 -19.38
CA ALA A 289 -2.68 -1.12 -18.64
C ALA A 289 -2.36 -0.81 -17.16
N TRP A 290 -1.32 -1.42 -16.59
CA TRP A 290 -0.98 -1.34 -15.16
C TRP A 290 0.39 -0.66 -14.94
N LEU A 291 1.49 -1.41 -14.80
CA LEU A 291 2.81 -0.83 -14.52
C LEU A 291 3.62 -0.54 -15.79
N ASN A 292 3.26 -1.15 -16.93
CA ASN A 292 3.95 -0.97 -18.20
C ASN A 292 5.47 -1.18 -18.08
N THR A 293 5.85 -2.36 -17.62
CA THR A 293 7.24 -2.71 -17.30
C THR A 293 7.49 -4.20 -17.59
N LYS A 294 8.73 -4.67 -17.44
CA LYS A 294 9.04 -6.09 -17.65
C LYS A 294 8.62 -6.90 -16.43
N GLU A 295 7.98 -8.04 -16.67
CA GLU A 295 7.56 -8.99 -15.62
C GLU A 295 8.71 -9.36 -14.68
N GLN A 296 9.91 -9.59 -15.22
CA GLN A 296 11.10 -9.95 -14.45
C GLN A 296 11.48 -8.90 -13.37
N TYR A 297 11.01 -7.65 -13.47
CA TYR A 297 11.26 -6.62 -12.45
C TYR A 297 10.31 -6.76 -11.25
N LEU A 298 9.23 -7.53 -11.36
CA LEU A 298 8.25 -7.76 -10.31
C LEU A 298 8.44 -9.13 -9.66
N THR A 299 8.61 -10.19 -10.47
CA THR A 299 8.49 -11.59 -10.01
C THR A 299 9.39 -11.91 -8.83
N GLY A 300 10.70 -11.62 -8.92
CA GLY A 300 11.62 -11.87 -7.82
C GLY A 300 11.22 -11.12 -6.54
N ARG A 301 10.85 -9.85 -6.65
CA ARG A 301 10.43 -9.03 -5.50
C ARG A 301 9.16 -9.54 -4.83
N MET A 302 8.20 -10.03 -5.62
CA MET A 302 6.97 -10.65 -5.10
C MET A 302 7.25 -11.97 -4.40
N LEU A 303 8.23 -12.75 -4.89
CA LEU A 303 8.65 -14.02 -4.29
C LEU A 303 9.62 -13.84 -3.11
N GLY A 304 10.02 -12.61 -2.79
CA GLY A 304 10.99 -12.32 -1.74
C GLY A 304 12.45 -12.58 -2.13
N GLU A 305 12.72 -12.75 -3.42
CA GLU A 305 14.06 -12.91 -3.99
C GLU A 305 14.64 -11.53 -4.29
N TYR A 306 15.48 -11.02 -3.38
CA TYR A 306 16.08 -9.69 -3.50
C TYR A 306 17.55 -9.77 -3.97
N ASP A 307 17.92 -8.78 -4.78
CA ASP A 307 19.29 -8.47 -5.19
C ASP A 307 19.49 -6.97 -4.97
N ASN A 308 20.65 -6.57 -4.44
CA ASN A 308 20.98 -5.16 -4.28
C ASN A 308 21.62 -4.54 -5.54
N GLY A 309 22.03 -5.33 -6.52
CA GLY A 309 22.67 -4.87 -7.75
C GLY A 309 24.18 -4.65 -7.66
N ILE A 310 24.79 -4.92 -6.49
CA ILE A 310 26.24 -4.83 -6.24
C ILE A 310 26.79 -6.12 -5.60
N GLY A 311 26.18 -7.26 -5.94
CA GLY A 311 26.69 -8.60 -5.62
C GLY A 311 26.06 -9.30 -4.43
N LYS A 312 25.09 -8.70 -3.73
CA LYS A 312 24.36 -9.36 -2.64
C LYS A 312 22.96 -9.77 -3.10
N ARG A 313 22.68 -11.06 -2.97
CA ARG A 313 21.35 -11.66 -3.16
C ARG A 313 20.89 -12.36 -1.89
N TRP A 314 19.61 -12.30 -1.58
CA TRP A 314 19.03 -12.95 -0.41
C TRP A 314 17.56 -13.28 -0.61
N GLN A 315 17.08 -14.29 0.12
CA GLN A 315 15.67 -14.48 0.37
C GLN A 315 15.28 -13.62 1.57
N ASP A 316 14.39 -12.66 1.37
CA ASP A 316 13.97 -11.77 2.44
C ASP A 316 12.97 -12.47 3.37
N ALA A 317 13.22 -12.37 4.68
CA ALA A 317 12.32 -12.92 5.70
C ALA A 317 11.02 -12.13 5.77
N ASN A 318 11.05 -10.83 5.46
CA ASN A 318 9.93 -9.90 5.49
C ASN A 318 9.72 -9.27 4.10
N PRO A 319 9.38 -10.08 3.08
CA PRO A 319 9.21 -9.58 1.72
C PRO A 319 7.93 -8.74 1.62
N LEU A 320 7.64 -8.22 0.43
CA LEU A 320 6.32 -7.68 0.10
C LEU A 320 5.23 -8.71 0.41
N ARG A 321 4.30 -8.36 1.30
CA ARG A 321 3.17 -9.22 1.73
C ARG A 321 1.86 -8.46 1.63
N PHE A 322 0.77 -9.17 1.34
CA PHE A 322 -0.57 -8.61 1.12
C PHE A 322 -1.62 -9.14 2.11
N PHE A 323 -1.42 -10.31 2.70
CA PHE A 323 -2.43 -10.97 3.53
C PHE A 323 -1.93 -11.38 4.92
N ASN A 324 -1.01 -12.35 5.01
CA ASN A 324 -0.51 -12.93 6.27
C ASN A 324 -1.63 -13.23 7.30
N ASP A 325 -2.54 -14.15 6.96
CA ASP A 325 -3.72 -14.50 7.76
C ASP A 325 -4.62 -13.29 8.14
N GLY A 326 -4.58 -12.24 7.32
CA GLY A 326 -5.29 -10.98 7.53
C GLY A 326 -4.51 -9.93 8.33
N ALA A 327 -3.41 -10.31 9.00
CA ALA A 327 -2.63 -9.41 9.85
C ALA A 327 -1.99 -8.24 9.07
N VAL A 328 -1.66 -8.42 7.78
CA VAL A 328 -1.19 -7.31 6.93
C VAL A 328 -2.26 -6.22 6.83
N SER A 329 -3.51 -6.64 6.71
CA SER A 329 -4.59 -5.75 6.25
C SER A 329 -5.28 -4.96 7.36
N TYR A 330 -5.14 -5.40 8.60
CA TYR A 330 -5.76 -4.72 9.74
C TYR A 330 -5.16 -3.30 9.88
N PRO A 331 -6.00 -2.25 9.93
CA PRO A 331 -5.52 -0.87 10.04
C PRO A 331 -5.16 -0.51 11.50
N TYR A 332 -4.03 -1.03 11.98
CA TYR A 332 -3.54 -0.78 13.35
C TYR A 332 -3.43 0.71 13.67
N LEU A 333 -3.90 1.11 14.85
CA LEU A 333 -3.83 2.50 15.32
C LEU A 333 -2.38 2.95 15.53
N SER A 334 -1.53 2.04 16.02
CA SER A 334 -0.09 2.29 16.21
C SER A 334 0.60 2.69 14.91
N ASP A 335 0.15 2.17 13.78
CA ASP A 335 0.78 2.41 12.48
C ASP A 335 0.52 3.84 12.03
N GLY A 336 -0.74 4.29 12.13
CA GLY A 336 -1.09 5.69 11.88
C GLY A 336 -0.46 6.67 12.88
N MET A 337 -0.43 6.31 14.15
CA MET A 337 0.23 7.11 15.19
C MET A 337 1.73 7.29 14.90
N TRP A 338 2.41 6.29 14.35
CA TRP A 338 3.83 6.42 13.98
C TRP A 338 4.05 7.56 13.00
N PHE A 339 3.22 7.68 11.95
CA PHE A 339 3.32 8.78 10.99
C PHE A 339 3.11 10.15 11.63
N LEU A 340 2.17 10.26 12.58
CA LEU A 340 1.99 11.48 13.37
C LEU A 340 3.26 11.85 14.14
N THR A 341 3.95 10.86 14.75
CA THR A 341 5.22 11.12 15.45
C THR A 341 6.29 11.63 14.49
N GLN A 342 6.32 11.13 13.25
CA GLN A 342 7.28 11.60 12.26
C GLN A 342 6.92 13.00 11.73
N PHE A 343 5.63 13.32 11.59
CA PHE A 343 5.20 14.68 11.25
C PHE A 343 5.60 15.68 12.34
N ARG A 344 5.47 15.28 13.61
CA ARG A 344 5.97 16.05 14.76
C ARG A 344 7.49 16.19 14.73
N ARG A 345 8.24 15.09 14.53
CA ARG A 345 9.71 15.05 14.44
C ARG A 345 10.24 16.00 13.36
N TRP A 346 9.59 16.04 12.21
CA TRP A 346 10.03 16.81 11.05
C TRP A 346 9.39 18.19 10.92
N GLY A 347 8.74 18.69 11.99
CA GLY A 347 8.20 20.05 12.03
C GLY A 347 6.98 20.30 11.14
N LEU A 348 6.40 19.25 10.54
CA LEU A 348 5.13 19.34 9.81
C LEU A 348 3.97 19.62 10.77
N LEU A 349 4.05 19.11 12.00
CA LEU A 349 3.18 19.48 13.11
C LEU A 349 3.96 20.27 14.16
N LYS A 350 3.51 21.51 14.40
CA LYS A 350 4.15 22.45 15.34
C LYS A 350 3.88 22.12 16.80
N THR A 351 2.74 21.53 17.10
CA THR A 351 2.32 21.11 18.43
C THR A 351 2.06 19.61 18.47
N ALA A 352 2.11 19.03 19.67
CA ALA A 352 1.67 17.65 19.88
C ALA A 352 0.18 17.55 19.55
N PRO A 353 -0.22 16.67 18.61
CA PRO A 353 -1.62 16.40 18.37
C PRO A 353 -2.18 15.36 19.35
N ASP A 354 -3.51 15.18 19.38
CA ASP A 354 -4.11 14.01 20.03
C ASP A 354 -3.92 12.76 19.15
N TYR A 355 -2.76 12.12 19.32
CA TYR A 355 -2.32 10.98 18.52
C TYR A 355 -3.36 9.85 18.47
N ALA A 356 -3.89 9.47 19.64
CA ALA A 356 -4.81 8.36 19.76
C ALA A 356 -6.17 8.70 19.14
N ALA A 357 -6.74 9.88 19.42
CA ALA A 357 -8.01 10.28 18.84
C ALA A 357 -7.93 10.45 17.31
N ILE A 358 -6.81 10.97 16.78
CA ILE A 358 -6.58 11.03 15.32
C ILE A 358 -6.53 9.63 14.72
N ALA A 359 -5.77 8.71 15.32
CA ALA A 359 -5.66 7.38 14.75
C ALA A 359 -7.00 6.63 14.81
N ALA A 360 -7.70 6.72 15.94
CA ALA A 360 -9.01 6.08 16.12
C ALA A 360 -10.07 6.61 15.14
N ARG A 361 -10.09 7.92 14.89
CA ARG A 361 -11.08 8.50 13.97
C ARG A 361 -10.78 8.22 12.50
N ILE A 362 -9.53 8.02 12.09
CA ILE A 362 -9.18 7.74 10.69
C ILE A 362 -9.34 6.25 10.38
N ASN A 363 -8.82 5.37 11.22
CA ASN A 363 -8.80 3.92 10.98
C ASN A 363 -10.17 3.30 11.22
N GLN A 364 -10.75 2.70 10.18
CA GLN A 364 -12.08 2.10 10.20
C GLN A 364 -12.01 0.62 10.53
N THR A 365 -11.56 0.32 11.75
CA THR A 365 -11.38 -1.05 12.22
C THR A 365 -12.69 -1.85 12.24
N SER A 366 -13.84 -1.20 12.46
CA SER A 366 -15.16 -1.85 12.40
C SER A 366 -15.50 -2.31 10.99
N VAL A 367 -15.34 -1.44 9.98
CA VAL A 367 -15.55 -1.80 8.57
C VAL A 367 -14.66 -2.97 8.16
N TRP A 368 -13.40 -2.96 8.61
CA TRP A 368 -12.50 -4.09 8.38
C TRP A 368 -12.98 -5.37 9.07
N GLN A 369 -13.45 -5.29 10.32
CA GLN A 369 -13.94 -6.46 11.08
C GLN A 369 -15.17 -7.08 10.42
N ASP A 370 -16.13 -6.26 10.01
CA ASP A 370 -17.32 -6.72 9.29
C ASP A 370 -16.95 -7.40 7.98
N ALA A 371 -15.98 -6.82 7.26
CA ALA A 371 -15.47 -7.39 6.02
C ALA A 371 -14.71 -8.71 6.24
N ALA A 372 -13.90 -8.81 7.30
CA ALA A 372 -13.18 -10.02 7.67
C ALA A 372 -14.15 -11.16 8.03
N THR A 373 -15.21 -10.86 8.78
CA THR A 373 -16.30 -11.81 9.06
C THR A 373 -17.00 -12.25 7.77
N ALA A 374 -17.29 -11.33 6.85
CA ALA A 374 -17.92 -11.65 5.56
C ALA A 374 -17.02 -12.50 4.63
N VAL A 375 -15.69 -12.33 4.70
CA VAL A 375 -14.71 -13.14 3.95
C VAL A 375 -14.53 -14.52 4.59
N GLY A 376 -14.61 -14.60 5.92
CA GLY A 376 -14.47 -15.81 6.70
C GLY A 376 -13.02 -16.30 6.83
N GLY A 377 -12.73 -16.98 7.95
CA GLY A 377 -11.40 -17.53 8.24
C GLY A 377 -10.33 -16.48 8.55
N ILE A 378 -10.74 -15.28 8.97
CA ILE A 378 -9.86 -14.16 9.33
C ILE A 378 -10.29 -13.67 10.71
N SER A 379 -9.34 -13.61 11.63
CA SER A 379 -9.56 -13.11 12.99
C SER A 379 -8.98 -11.72 13.15
N ALA A 380 -9.72 -10.84 13.82
CA ALA A 380 -9.17 -9.56 14.23
C ALA A 380 -8.03 -9.77 15.24
N PRO A 381 -6.98 -8.93 15.22
CA PRO A 381 -5.97 -8.92 16.27
C PRO A 381 -6.61 -8.67 17.64
N SER A 382 -6.02 -9.23 18.70
CA SER A 382 -6.49 -9.03 20.09
C SER A 382 -6.33 -7.58 20.58
N SER A 383 -5.50 -6.78 19.89
CA SER A 383 -5.23 -5.39 20.21
C SER A 383 -5.22 -4.54 18.93
N PRO A 384 -5.80 -3.32 18.95
CA PRO A 384 -5.76 -2.40 17.83
C PRO A 384 -4.39 -1.72 17.66
N VAL A 385 -3.45 -1.94 18.60
CA VAL A 385 -2.07 -1.47 18.54
C VAL A 385 -1.10 -2.65 18.52
N ARG A 386 0.01 -2.50 17.81
CA ARG A 386 1.09 -3.49 17.72
C ARG A 386 2.44 -2.88 18.10
N SER A 387 3.39 -3.76 18.46
CA SER A 387 4.76 -3.41 18.76
C SER A 387 5.70 -3.79 17.62
N SER A 388 6.75 -3.00 17.39
CA SER A 388 7.79 -3.26 16.41
C SER A 388 9.11 -2.64 16.82
N THR A 389 10.22 -3.24 16.38
CA THR A 389 11.57 -2.71 16.57
C THR A 389 12.11 -2.23 15.22
N LEU A 390 12.58 -0.99 15.17
CA LEU A 390 13.17 -0.37 13.99
C LEU A 390 14.69 -0.62 13.94
N MET A 391 15.32 -0.28 12.81
CA MET A 391 16.73 -0.57 12.50
C MET A 391 17.75 -0.03 13.50
N ASP A 392 17.39 1.00 14.26
CA ASP A 392 18.21 1.63 15.30
C ASP A 392 17.98 1.02 16.69
N GLY A 393 17.24 -0.09 16.79
CA GLY A 393 16.86 -0.73 18.05
C GLY A 393 15.72 -0.03 18.78
N THR A 394 15.19 1.06 18.22
CA THR A 394 14.07 1.79 18.80
C THR A 394 12.78 0.95 18.71
N VAL A 395 12.12 0.78 19.86
CA VAL A 395 10.79 0.13 19.93
C VAL A 395 9.69 1.16 19.72
N TRP A 396 8.75 0.84 18.83
CA TRP A 396 7.49 1.55 18.64
C TRP A 396 6.32 0.63 19.00
N ASN A 397 5.54 1.00 20.00
CA ASN A 397 4.40 0.22 20.53
C ASN A 397 3.11 1.05 20.67
N GLY A 398 3.13 2.33 20.31
CA GLY A 398 1.99 3.24 20.40
C GLY A 398 1.70 3.84 21.78
N THR A 399 2.47 3.54 22.84
CA THR A 399 2.11 3.97 24.22
C THR A 399 2.63 5.35 24.63
N GLU A 400 3.63 5.91 23.94
CA GLU A 400 4.24 7.23 24.26
C GLU A 400 4.60 8.02 22.98
N PRO A 401 3.61 8.42 22.17
CA PRO A 401 3.86 9.00 20.84
C PRO A 401 4.66 10.32 20.87
N GLU A 402 4.37 11.22 21.81
CA GLU A 402 5.12 12.48 21.91
C GLU A 402 6.56 12.24 22.40
N GLY A 403 6.75 11.33 23.37
CA GLY A 403 8.08 10.90 23.80
C GLY A 403 8.88 10.29 22.64
N TYR A 404 8.24 9.43 21.85
CA TYR A 404 8.82 8.86 20.64
C TYR A 404 9.20 9.92 19.60
N ALA A 405 8.33 10.91 19.33
CA ALA A 405 8.65 12.00 18.40
C ALA A 405 9.86 12.83 18.88
N ASN A 406 10.03 12.95 20.20
CA ASN A 406 11.00 13.85 20.82
C ASN A 406 12.36 13.19 21.12
N ARG A 407 12.47 11.87 21.05
CA ARG A 407 13.71 11.14 21.43
C ARG A 407 14.86 11.24 20.44
N PHE A 408 14.57 11.56 19.18
CA PHE A 408 15.56 11.52 18.11
C PHE A 408 16.46 12.76 18.15
N ALA A 409 17.78 12.56 18.10
CA ALA A 409 18.75 13.65 18.07
C ALA A 409 18.63 14.53 16.81
N ILE A 410 18.28 13.93 15.66
CA ILE A 410 18.00 14.63 14.41
C ILE A 410 16.50 14.81 14.24
N HIS A 411 16.09 16.07 14.22
CA HIS A 411 14.71 16.53 14.09
C HIS A 411 14.67 17.97 13.52
N ARG A 412 13.50 18.44 13.10
CA ARG A 412 13.30 19.80 12.56
C ARG A 412 12.37 20.67 13.43
N LYS A 413 12.44 20.53 14.77
CA LYS A 413 11.60 21.32 15.68
C LYS A 413 11.99 22.81 15.62
N GLY A 414 10.98 23.68 15.45
CA GLY A 414 11.15 25.14 15.45
C GLY A 414 10.98 25.84 14.09
N ALA A 415 10.66 25.09 13.02
CA ALA A 415 10.37 25.64 11.69
C ALA A 415 8.90 26.10 11.51
#